data_AF-L0L0K0-F1
#
_entry.id   AF-L0L0K0-F1
#
_cell.length_a   1.000
_cell.length_b   1.000
_cell.length_c   1.000
_cell.angle_alpha   90.00
_cell.angle_beta   90.00
_cell.angle_gamma   90.00
#
_symmetry.space_group_name_H-M   'P 1'
#
loop_
_entity.id
_entity.type
_entity.pdbx_description
1 polymer ?
#
loop_
_entity_poly.entity_id
_entity_poly.type
_entity_poly.pdbx_seq_one_letter_code
_entity_poly.pdbx_strand_id
1 'polypeptide(L)' 'MHIIIKCKHCHAKFDRDELHPGKKCPFCSSTNIIELGERSELNATKESIIAIQN' A
#
# COMPACT_ATOMS: atom_id res chain seq x y z
N MET A 1 6.67 0.03 -11.31
CA MET A 1 5.41 -0.19 -10.58
C MET A 1 5.76 -0.95 -9.31
N HIS A 2 5.88 -0.26 -8.18
CA HIS A 2 6.20 -0.89 -6.89
C HIS A 2 4.88 -1.24 -6.20
N ILE A 3 4.51 -2.53 -6.20
CA ILE A 3 3.30 -3.01 -5.53
C ILE A 3 3.68 -3.46 -4.12
N ILE A 4 3.20 -2.72 -3.12
CA ILE A 4 3.44 -3.06 -1.72
C ILE A 4 2.35 -4.02 -1.25
N ILE A 5 2.75 -5.15 -0.67
CA ILE A 5 1.86 -6.11 -0.05
C ILE A 5 1.90 -5.94 1.47
N LYS A 6 0.74 -6.06 2.13
CA LYS A 6 0.62 -6.11 3.59
C LYS A 6 -0.02 -7.41 4.03
N CYS A 7 0.60 -8.11 4.99
CA CYS A 7 -0.02 -9.28 5.63
C CYS A 7 -1.05 -8.84 6.68
N LYS A 8 -2.26 -9.40 6.67
CA LYS A 8 -3.27 -9.16 7.72
C LYS A 8 -3.00 -9.92 9.02
N HIS A 9 -2.12 -10.91 8.99
CA HIS A 9 -1.81 -11.72 10.18
C HIS A 9 -0.69 -11.10 11.01
N CYS A 10 0.47 -10.83 10.41
CA CYS A 10 1.62 -10.25 11.12
C CYS A 10 1.82 -8.74 10.87
N HIS A 11 1.00 -8.13 10.00
CA HIS A 11 1.08 -6.72 9.62
C HIS A 11 2.37 -6.29 8.91
N ALA A 12 3.25 -7.24 8.58
CA ALA A 12 4.45 -6.98 7.79
C ALA A 12 4.09 -6.45 6.41
N LYS A 13 4.93 -5.53 5.91
CA LYS A 13 4.87 -4.97 4.55
C LYS A 13 6.10 -5.43 3.78
N PHE A 14 5.90 -5.83 2.54
CA PHE A 14 6.96 -6.35 1.66
C PHE A 14 6.54 -6.13 0.21
N ASP A 15 7.50 -6.14 -0.70
CA ASP A 15 7.23 -5.99 -2.12
C ASP A 15 6.63 -7.26 -2.72
N ARG A 16 5.85 -7.10 -3.79
CA ARG A 16 5.28 -8.24 -4.52
C ARG A 16 6.34 -9.20 -5.04
N ASP A 17 7.52 -8.69 -5.40
CA ASP A 17 8.66 -9.50 -5.86
C ASP A 17 9.23 -10.40 -4.75
N GLU A 18 8.99 -10.07 -3.48
CA GLU A 18 9.38 -10.87 -2.31
C GLU A 18 8.36 -11.98 -1.97
N LEU A 19 7.32 -12.12 -2.79
CA LEU A 19 6.26 -13.09 -2.56
C LEU A 19 6.69 -14.49 -3.03
N HIS A 20 6.81 -15.42 -2.08
CA HIS A 20 7.11 -16.82 -2.39
C HIS A 20 6.03 -17.46 -3.30
N PRO A 21 6.39 -18.51 -4.07
CA PRO A 21 5.42 -19.27 -4.86
C PRO A 21 4.26 -19.73 -3.98
N GLY A 22 3.04 -19.32 -4.36
CA GLY A 22 1.81 -19.60 -3.60
C GLY A 22 1.23 -18.43 -2.79
N LYS A 23 1.69 -17.19 -3.02
CA LYS A 23 1.10 -15.96 -2.43
C LYS A 23 1.07 -15.97 -0.89
N LYS A 24 2.19 -16.36 -0.28
CA LYS A 24 2.35 -16.43 1.19
C LYS A 24 3.23 -15.28 1.68
N CYS A 25 2.88 -14.75 2.85
CA CYS A 25 3.72 -13.81 3.57
C CYS A 25 5.09 -14.44 3.88
N PRO A 26 6.22 -13.82 3.50
CA PRO A 26 7.56 -14.36 3.75
C PRO A 26 7.91 -14.43 5.25
N PHE A 27 7.23 -13.65 6.10
CA PHE A 27 7.54 -13.58 7.53
C PHE A 27 6.77 -14.57 8.39
N CYS A 28 5.50 -14.83 8.08
CA CYS A 28 4.63 -15.68 8.90
C CYS A 28 3.99 -16.83 8.11
N SER A 29 4.32 -16.98 6.82
CA SER A 29 3.74 -17.98 5.91
C SER A 29 2.22 -17.92 5.72
N SER A 30 1.54 -16.90 6.26
CA SER A 30 0.11 -16.71 6.09
C SER A 30 -0.24 -16.31 4.65
N THR A 31 -1.33 -16.87 4.12
CA THR A 31 -1.90 -16.49 2.81
C THR A 31 -2.81 -15.27 2.89
N ASN A 32 -3.08 -14.76 4.08
CA ASN A 32 -3.97 -13.62 4.29
C ASN A 32 -3.21 -12.30 4.10
N ILE A 33 -3.02 -11.91 2.85
CA ILE A 33 -2.26 -10.73 2.41
C ILE A 33 -3.13 -9.82 1.53
N ILE A 34 -2.86 -8.53 1.53
CA ILE A 34 -3.54 -7.53 0.70
C ILE A 34 -2.54 -6.71 -0.10
N GLU A 35 -2.86 -6.43 -1.35
CA GLU A 35 -2.10 -5.52 -2.20
C GLU A 35 -2.50 -4.09 -1.86
N LEU A 36 -1.55 -3.31 -1.36
CA LEU A 36 -1.67 -1.86 -1.26
C LEU A 36 -1.22 -1.33 -2.62
N GLY A 37 -2.19 -0.97 -3.46
CA GLY A 37 -1.92 -0.34 -4.75
C GLY A 37 -0.99 0.87 -4.59
N GLU A 38 -0.34 1.28 -5.69
CA GLU A 38 0.58 2.41 -5.69
C GLU A 38 -0.01 3.58 -4.91
N ARG A 39 0.77 4.06 -3.94
CA ARG A 39 0.45 5.28 -3.22
C ARG A 39 0.56 6.39 -4.25
N SER A 40 -0.52 6.68 -4.96
CA SER A 40 -0.61 7.86 -5.82
C SER A 40 -0.42 9.06 -4.91
N GLU A 41 0.82 9.53 -4.78
CA GLU A 41 1.18 10.84 -4.22
C GLU A 41 0.78 11.99 -5.19
N LEU A 42 -0.29 11.77 -5.96
CA LEU A 42 -1.06 12.76 -6.69
C LEU A 42 -2.50 12.55 -6.19
N ASN A 43 -3.04 13.29 -5.22
CA ASN A 43 -3.56 14.64 -5.48
C ASN A 43 -3.96 15.34 -4.16
N ALA A 44 -3.10 15.36 -3.14
CA ALA A 44 -3.35 16.10 -1.89
C ALA A 44 -2.78 17.53 -1.90
N THR A 45 -2.54 18.12 -3.08
CA THR A 45 -2.05 19.48 -3.21
C THR A 45 -3.04 20.37 -3.93
N LYS A 46 -3.61 21.28 -3.12
CA LYS A 46 -4.30 22.54 -3.44
C LYS A 46 -5.83 22.52 -3.42
N GLU A 47 -6.39 22.16 -2.27
CA GLU A 47 -7.39 23.06 -1.66
C GLU A 47 -6.71 24.38 -1.28
N SER A 48 -6.46 25.25 -2.25
CA SER A 48 -6.33 26.68 -1.99
C SER A 48 -7.69 27.30 -2.26
N ILE A 49 -8.62 27.07 -1.35
CA ILE A 49 -9.81 27.91 -1.20
C ILE A 49 -9.27 29.27 -0.75
N ILE A 50 -8.90 30.13 -1.69
CA ILE A 50 -8.79 31.55 -1.43
C ILE A 50 -10.22 32.09 -1.50
N ALA A 51 -10.98 31.84 -0.44
CA ALA A 51 -12.17 32.62 -0.14
C ALA A 51 -11.68 33.95 0.46
N ILE A 52 -11.35 34.91 -0.38
CA ILE A 52 -11.34 36.31 0.07
C ILE A 52 -12.74 36.84 -0.22
N GLN A 53 -13.48 37.01 0.87
CA GLN A 53 -14.77 37.67 0.91
C GLN A 53 -14.59 39.17 0.65
N ASN A 54 -15.46 39.69 -0.21
CA ASN A 54 -15.94 41.08 -0.29
C ASN A 54 -14.94 42.18 -0.67
#